data_AF-A0A2V2DWG1-F1
#
_entry.id   AF-A0A2V2DWG1-F1
#
_cell.length_a   1.000
_cell.length_b   1.000
_cell.length_c   1.000
_cell.angle_alpha   90.00
_cell.angle_beta   90.00
_cell.angle_gamma   90.00
#
_symmetry.space_group_name_H-M   'P 1'
#
loop_
_entity.id
_entity.type
_entity.pdbx_description
1 polymer ?
#
loop_
_entity_poly.entity_id
_entity_poly.type
_entity_poly.pdbx_seq_one_letter_code
_entity_poly.pdbx_strand_id
1 'polypeptide(L)' 'MTYANLNDLIAQSSSTRKYFLSLPAKTQQQLHEHGAYIHSAADLHAHAGALEKYHKAVMISESLDHFF' A
#
# COMPACT_ATOMS: atom_id res chain seq x y z
N MET A 1 13.40 9.18 -10.76
CA MET A 1 13.28 10.22 -9.74
C MET A 1 12.95 9.55 -8.42
N THR A 2 13.67 9.90 -7.37
CA THR A 2 13.48 9.41 -6.01
C THR A 2 13.01 10.56 -5.14
N TYR A 3 11.91 10.36 -4.42
CA TYR A 3 11.30 11.32 -3.51
C TYR A 3 11.70 11.01 -2.07
N ALA A 4 11.58 11.98 -1.17
CA ALA A 4 12.02 11.80 0.22
C ALA A 4 11.23 10.73 0.97
N ASN A 5 9.93 10.59 0.66
CA ASN A 5 9.01 9.63 1.27
C ASN A 5 7.69 9.61 0.48
N LEU A 6 6.73 8.81 0.94
CA LEU A 6 5.40 8.68 0.34
C LEU A 6 4.68 10.02 0.23
N ASN A 7 4.71 10.86 1.27
CA ASN A 7 4.02 12.16 1.26
C ASN A 7 4.58 13.08 0.19
N ASP A 8 5.90 13.16 0.08
CA ASP A 8 6.59 13.94 -0.92
C ASP A 8 6.26 13.44 -2.35
N LEU A 9 6.26 12.12 -2.52
CA LEU A 9 5.88 11.45 -3.77
C LEU A 9 4.44 11.79 -4.18
N ILE A 10 3.44 11.64 -3.30
CA ILE A 10 2.04 11.95 -3.64
C ILE A 10 1.80 13.45 -3.79
N ALA A 11 2.58 14.30 -3.10
CA ALA A 11 2.48 15.75 -3.24
C ALA A 11 2.95 16.21 -4.62
N GLN A 12 3.99 15.59 -5.17
CA GLN A 12 4.60 16.04 -6.42
C GLN A 12 4.13 15.25 -7.66
N SER A 13 3.66 14.00 -7.50
CA SER A 13 3.22 13.15 -8.61
C SER A 13 1.71 12.96 -8.62
N SER A 14 1.03 13.53 -9.62
CA SER A 14 -0.43 13.46 -9.78
C SER A 14 -0.92 12.04 -10.09
N SER A 15 -0.21 11.29 -10.94
CA SER A 15 -0.54 9.91 -11.28
C SER A 15 -0.37 8.99 -10.06
N THR A 16 0.70 9.18 -9.30
CA THR A 16 0.95 8.41 -8.08
C THR A 16 -0.09 8.72 -7.00
N ARG A 17 -0.45 9.99 -6.82
CA ARG A 17 -1.54 10.38 -5.90
C ARG A 17 -2.87 9.74 -6.30
N LYS A 18 -3.21 9.75 -7.60
CA LYS A 18 -4.44 9.13 -8.10
C LYS A 18 -4.47 7.63 -7.82
N TYR A 19 -3.35 6.95 -8.04
CA TYR A 19 -3.22 5.53 -7.70
C TYR A 19 -3.38 5.30 -6.19
N PHE A 20 -2.66 6.05 -5.35
CA PHE A 20 -2.74 5.94 -3.90
C PHE A 20 -4.19 6.08 -3.39
N LEU A 21 -4.91 7.10 -3.86
CA LEU A 21 -6.31 7.36 -3.49
C LEU A 21 -7.30 6.30 -4.01
N SER A 22 -6.92 5.52 -5.02
CA SER A 22 -7.74 4.40 -5.52
C SER A 22 -7.63 3.14 -4.68
N LEU A 23 -6.63 3.05 -3.79
CA LEU A 23 -6.43 1.91 -2.91
C LEU A 23 -7.47 1.90 -1.77
N PRO A 24 -7.79 0.75 -1.17
CA PRO A 24 -8.64 0.68 0.02
C PRO A 24 -8.08 1.51 1.18
N ALA A 25 -8.95 2.12 2.00
CA ALA A 25 -8.53 2.99 3.11
C ALA A 25 -7.56 2.31 4.09
N LYS A 26 -7.78 1.02 4.39
CA LYS A 26 -6.87 0.23 5.24
C LYS A 26 -5.47 0.14 4.63
N THR A 27 -5.39 -0.10 3.32
CA THR A 27 -4.13 -0.14 2.58
C THR A 27 -3.47 1.25 2.54
N GLN A 28 -4.24 2.32 2.36
CA GLN A 28 -3.71 3.69 2.43
C GLN A 28 -3.08 3.99 3.80
N GLN A 29 -3.73 3.60 4.89
CA GLN A 29 -3.23 3.78 6.25
C GLN A 29 -1.91 3.02 6.46
N GLN A 30 -1.85 1.74 6.09
CA GLN A 30 -0.63 0.93 6.24
C GLN A 30 0.52 1.43 5.37
N LEU A 31 0.24 1.92 4.16
CA LEU A 31 1.25 2.55 3.31
C LEU A 31 1.78 3.85 3.94
N HIS A 32 0.94 4.62 4.63
CA HIS A 32 1.40 5.78 5.39
C HIS A 32 2.32 5.39 6.56
N GLU A 33 2.00 4.31 7.29
CA GLU A 33 2.85 3.81 8.40
C GLU A 33 4.26 3.44 7.92
N HIS A 34 4.38 2.92 6.70
CA HIS A 34 5.66 2.58 6.05
C HIS A 34 6.15 3.64 5.07
N GLY A 35 5.55 4.84 5.08
CA GLY A 35 5.75 5.86 4.05
C GLY A 35 7.19 6.37 3.94
N ALA A 36 8.00 6.21 4.99
CA ALA A 36 9.42 6.57 4.99
C ALA A 36 10.28 5.76 4.00
N TYR A 37 9.83 4.57 3.58
CA TYR A 37 10.58 3.69 2.67
C TYR A 37 10.06 3.71 1.22
N ILE A 38 9.03 4.51 0.95
CA ILE A 38 8.41 4.59 -0.37
C ILE A 38 8.91 5.87 -1.05
N HIS A 39 9.88 5.70 -1.95
CA HIS A 39 10.56 6.83 -2.61
C HIS A 39 10.17 6.97 -4.08
N SER A 40 9.39 6.04 -4.62
CA SER A 40 9.01 6.01 -6.01
C SER A 40 7.65 5.36 -6.23
N ALA A 41 7.07 5.57 -7.42
CA ALA A 41 5.85 4.88 -7.82
C ALA A 41 6.03 3.35 -7.83
N ALA A 42 7.22 2.86 -8.23
CA ALA A 42 7.53 1.43 -8.22
C ALA A 42 7.52 0.87 -6.79
N ASP A 43 8.12 1.59 -5.83
CA ASP A 43 8.08 1.21 -4.42
C ASP A 43 6.64 1.16 -3.91
N LEU A 44 5.83 2.18 -4.25
CA LEU A 44 4.43 2.24 -3.85
C LEU A 44 3.64 1.03 -4.38
N HIS A 45 3.79 0.69 -5.66
CA HIS A 45 3.13 -0.48 -6.26
C HIS A 45 3.60 -1.79 -5.61
N ALA A 46 4.90 -1.93 -5.33
CA ALA A 46 5.44 -3.12 -4.68
C ALA A 46 4.88 -3.30 -3.27
N HIS A 47 4.87 -2.23 -2.46
CA HIS A 47 4.32 -2.26 -1.09
C HIS A 47 2.81 -2.51 -1.09
N ALA A 48 2.06 -1.84 -1.98
CA ALA A 48 0.62 -2.05 -2.11
C ALA A 48 0.30 -3.51 -2.51
N GLY A 49 1.05 -4.08 -3.45
CA GLY A 49 0.90 -5.47 -3.85
C GLY A 49 1.24 -6.47 -2.75
N ALA A 50 2.26 -6.17 -1.91
CA ALA A 50 2.60 -7.00 -0.76
C ALA A 50 1.49 -6.99 0.29
N LEU A 51 0.93 -5.81 0.61
CA LEU A 51 -0.19 -5.67 1.53
C LEU A 51 -1.45 -6.39 1.03
N GLU A 52 -1.74 -6.32 -0.27
CA GLU A 52 -2.88 -7.02 -0.86
C GLU A 52 -2.75 -8.55 -0.70
N LYS A 53 -1.56 -9.09 -0.99
CA LYS A 53 -1.28 -10.52 -0.81
C LYS A 53 -1.41 -10.94 0.66
N TYR A 54 -0.88 -10.13 1.57
CA TYR A 54 -1.00 -10.37 3.00
C TYR A 54 -2.46 -10.39 3.45
N HIS A 55 -3.26 -9.39 3.08
CA HIS A 55 -4.69 -9.34 3.42
C HIS A 55 -5.46 -10.53 2.87
N LYS A 56 -5.19 -10.94 1.63
CA LYS A 56 -5.80 -12.15 1.05
C LYS A 56 -5.45 -13.40 1.86
N ALA A 57 -4.18 -13.56 2.23
CA ALA A 57 -3.73 -14.71 3.03
C ALA A 57 -4.39 -14.72 4.43
N VAL A 58 -4.46 -13.57 5.10
CA VAL A 58 -5.13 -13.44 6.41
C VAL A 58 -6.61 -13.80 6.29
N MET A 59 -7.35 -13.24 5.33
CA MET A 59 -8.76 -13.56 5.18
C MET A 59 -9.00 -15.05 4.89
N ILE A 60 -8.13 -15.69 4.10
CA ILE A 60 -8.21 -17.14 3.86
C ILE A 60 -7.98 -17.90 5.16
N SER A 61 -6.95 -17.53 5.94
CA SER A 61 -6.65 -18.17 7.22
C SER A 61 -7.80 -18.04 8.22
N GLU A 62 -8.37 -16.84 8.36
CA GLU A 62 -9.50 -16.56 9.25
C GLU A 62 -10.77 -17.30 8.80
N SER A 63 -10.98 -17.41 7.49
CA SER A 63 -12.12 -18.17 6.95
C SER A 63 -11.99 -19.67 7.25
N LEU A 64 -10.77 -20.23 7.18
CA LEU A 64 -10.51 -21.64 7.46
C LEU A 64 -10.71 -21.99 8.93
N ASP A 65 -10.34 -21.10 9.86
CA ASP A 65 -10.54 -21.29 11.30
C ASP A 65 -12.02 -21.48 11.66
N HIS A 66 -12.94 -20.86 10.91
CA HIS A 66 -14.38 -20.99 11.13
C HIS A 66 -14.98 -22.35 10.71
N PHE A 67 -14.23 -23.17 9.95
CA PHE A 67 -14.70 -24.47 9.45
C PHE A 67 -14.22 -25.68 10.27
N PHE A 68 -13.39 -25.47 11.30
CA PHE A 68 -12.86 -26.51 12.19
C PHE A 68 -13.22 -26.24 13.65
#